data_AF-A0A2P5EZ72-F1
#
_entry.id   AF-A0A2P5EZ72-F1
#
_cell.length_a   1.000
_cell.length_b   1.000
_cell.length_c   1.000
_cell.angle_alpha   90.00
_cell.angle_beta   90.00
_cell.angle_gamma   90.00
#
_symmetry.space_group_name_H-M   'P 1'
#
loop_
_entity.id
_entity.type
_entity.pdbx_description
1 polymer ?
#
loop_
_entity_poly.entity_id
_entity_poly.type
_entity_poly.pdbx_seq_one_letter_code
_entity_poly.pdbx_strand_id
1 'polypeptide(L)'
;MRSITEDADGIPSYPPSLPAPNVQEMVLKDPLKVPERYTRNEEEMQKKAEMSHLSFQIPLIDLSLLSEGNKEELTKLDSACEKWGFFQVVNHGVPSEVLQGLKDASAEFFELPSGEKNKVSMSPNDIQGYGHAYVAYLNESKRVAEELLGYLSLVLGMDTGSLLELHKQVVQGLRLNYYPPCPMPDKVLGLSPHSDTSTITILAQDGNVAGLQIRHQEGWVPVEPIPNALVVNIGDVIEILSNGKYKSIEHRAVTNKTKARLSHAVFVVPHDEVEIEPLGHFIESHGSLPIYKKVNM
;
A
#
# COMPACT_ATOMS: atom_id res chain seq x y z
N MET A 1 -1.60 -16.06 12.05
CA MET A 1 -1.45 -15.42 13.38
C MET A 1 -0.20 -15.98 14.06
N ARG A 2 0.86 -15.18 14.19
CA ARG A 2 1.94 -15.48 15.14
C ARG A 2 1.49 -14.92 16.49
N SER A 3 1.59 -15.73 17.54
CA SER A 3 1.18 -15.35 18.90
C SER A 3 1.97 -14.12 19.36
N ILE A 4 1.27 -13.09 19.80
CA ILE A 4 1.85 -12.00 20.60
C ILE A 4 2.27 -12.63 21.94
N THR A 5 3.47 -12.31 22.42
CA THR A 5 3.87 -12.59 23.80
C THR A 5 3.96 -11.28 24.55
N GLU A 6 3.48 -11.26 25.78
CA GLU A 6 3.58 -10.10 26.68
C GLU A 6 4.94 -10.16 27.38
N ASP A 7 5.71 -9.08 27.31
CA ASP A 7 6.91 -8.92 28.13
C ASP A 7 6.52 -8.58 29.58
N ALA A 8 7.49 -8.62 30.51
CA ALA A 8 7.28 -8.47 31.95
C ALA A 8 6.56 -7.17 32.38
N ASP A 9 6.49 -6.17 31.49
CA ASP A 9 5.85 -4.88 31.69
C ASP A 9 4.50 -4.74 30.94
N GLY A 10 3.95 -5.82 30.37
CA GLY A 10 2.66 -5.80 29.66
C GLY A 10 2.69 -5.10 28.29
N ILE A 11 3.88 -4.88 27.73
CA ILE A 11 4.06 -4.32 26.39
C ILE A 11 4.00 -5.48 25.38
N PRO A 12 3.17 -5.39 24.32
CA PRO A 12 3.18 -6.38 23.23
C PRO A 12 4.58 -6.44 22.60
N SER A 13 5.25 -7.59 22.73
CA SER A 13 6.58 -7.78 22.13
C SER A 13 6.49 -8.74 20.95
N TYR A 14 7.05 -8.31 19.83
CA TYR A 14 7.19 -9.16 18.66
C TYR A 14 8.40 -10.08 18.86
N PRO A 15 8.30 -11.38 18.51
CA PRO A 15 9.44 -12.28 18.62
C PRO A 15 10.62 -11.74 17.79
N PRO A 16 11.86 -11.80 18.31
CA PRO A 16 13.01 -11.22 17.65
C PRO A 16 13.19 -11.82 16.25
N SER A 17 13.11 -10.96 15.23
CA SER A 17 13.40 -11.36 13.85
C SER A 17 14.92 -11.39 13.65
N LEU A 18 15.42 -12.37 12.88
CA LEU A 18 16.83 -12.38 12.48
C LEU A 18 17.11 -11.11 11.65
N PRO A 19 18.17 -10.35 11.95
CA PRO A 19 18.49 -9.15 11.19
C PRO A 19 18.74 -9.53 9.73
N ALA A 20 17.94 -8.96 8.83
CA ALA A 20 18.16 -9.10 7.40
C ALA A 20 19.26 -8.12 6.96
N PRO A 21 20.22 -8.56 6.12
CA PRO A 21 21.24 -7.66 5.60
C PRO A 21 20.59 -6.59 4.71
N ASN A 22 21.17 -5.39 4.72
CA ASN A 22 20.74 -4.29 3.87
C ASN A 22 21.02 -4.62 2.40
N VAL A 23 19.97 -4.72 1.58
CA VAL A 23 20.07 -5.11 0.17
C VAL A 23 20.85 -4.08 -0.65
N GLN A 24 20.73 -2.79 -0.36
CA GLN A 24 21.49 -1.75 -1.05
C GLN A 24 23.00 -1.93 -0.84
N GLU A 25 23.44 -2.20 0.40
CA GLU A 25 24.85 -2.49 0.67
C GLU A 25 25.33 -3.76 -0.02
N MET A 26 24.49 -4.79 -0.09
CA MET A 26 24.84 -6.02 -0.78
C MET A 26 25.09 -5.77 -2.27
N VAL A 27 24.21 -5.01 -2.93
CA VAL A 27 24.38 -4.66 -4.35
C VAL A 27 25.62 -3.79 -4.55
N LEU A 28 25.94 -2.87 -3.64
CA LEU A 28 27.17 -2.07 -3.71
C LEU A 28 28.44 -2.92 -3.57
N LYS A 29 28.42 -3.97 -2.75
CA LYS A 29 29.56 -4.88 -2.54
C LYS A 29 29.77 -5.85 -3.70
N ASP A 30 28.69 -6.42 -4.24
CA ASP A 30 28.74 -7.36 -5.37
C ASP A 30 27.44 -7.28 -6.20
N PRO A 31 27.40 -6.42 -7.24
CA PRO A 31 26.17 -6.16 -8.00
C PRO A 31 25.74 -7.32 -8.90
N LEU A 32 26.58 -8.33 -9.09
CA LEU A 32 26.30 -9.48 -9.96
C LEU A 32 25.76 -10.70 -9.19
N LYS A 33 25.81 -10.67 -7.85
CA LYS A 33 25.46 -11.81 -7.02
C LYS A 33 24.12 -11.62 -6.30
N VAL A 34 23.26 -12.62 -6.44
CA VAL A 34 22.02 -12.75 -5.68
C VAL A 34 22.16 -13.92 -4.70
N PRO A 35 22.11 -13.71 -3.38
CA PRO A 35 22.13 -14.81 -2.43
C PRO A 35 20.88 -15.68 -2.52
N GLU A 36 21.04 -16.98 -2.28
CA GLU A 36 19.97 -17.99 -2.40
C GLU A 36 18.72 -17.66 -1.59
N ARG A 37 18.86 -17.03 -0.41
CA ARG A 37 17.74 -16.58 0.43
C ARG A 37 16.78 -15.57 -0.24
N TYR A 38 17.20 -14.92 -1.32
CA TYR A 38 16.36 -14.00 -2.11
C TYR A 38 15.81 -14.63 -3.39
N THR A 39 16.36 -15.78 -3.78
CA THR A 39 15.92 -16.54 -4.94
C THR A 39 14.60 -17.23 -4.64
N ARG A 40 13.64 -17.07 -5.55
CA ARG A 40 12.31 -17.67 -5.50
C ARG A 40 12.28 -18.93 -6.37
N ASN A 41 11.43 -19.90 -6.00
CA ASN A 41 11.24 -21.11 -6.80
C ASN A 41 10.47 -20.80 -8.11
N GLU A 42 10.53 -21.71 -9.09
CA GLU A 42 9.92 -21.49 -10.41
C GLU A 42 8.39 -21.40 -10.36
N GLU A 43 7.72 -22.10 -9.43
CA GLU A 43 6.26 -22.04 -9.28
C GLU A 43 5.76 -20.66 -8.76
N GLU A 44 6.47 -20.06 -7.80
CA GLU A 44 6.21 -18.68 -7.32
C GLU A 44 6.45 -17.65 -8.43
N MET A 45 7.38 -17.94 -9.35
CA MET A 45 7.71 -17.09 -10.48
C MET A 45 6.83 -17.33 -11.71
N GLN A 46 6.33 -18.54 -11.99
CA GLN A 46 5.61 -18.89 -13.24
C GLN A 46 4.20 -18.29 -13.34
N LYS A 47 3.58 -17.93 -12.21
CA LYS A 47 2.37 -17.08 -12.23
C LYS A 47 2.59 -15.71 -12.90
N LYS A 48 3.85 -15.27 -13.13
CA LYS A 48 4.27 -13.99 -13.72
C LYS A 48 3.93 -13.83 -15.21
N ALA A 49 3.63 -14.91 -15.95
CA ALA A 49 3.70 -14.87 -17.42
C ALA A 49 2.36 -14.76 -18.18
N GLU A 50 1.19 -14.98 -17.56
CA GLU A 50 0.01 -15.35 -18.36
C GLU A 50 -0.86 -14.22 -18.94
N MET A 51 -0.59 -12.92 -18.72
CA MET A 51 -1.44 -11.87 -19.32
C MET A 51 -0.71 -10.58 -19.78
N SER A 52 0.52 -10.69 -20.29
CA SER A 52 1.33 -9.52 -20.72
C SER A 52 0.81 -8.77 -21.97
N HIS A 53 -0.22 -9.27 -22.64
CA HIS A 53 -0.71 -8.74 -23.93
C HIS A 53 -1.99 -7.90 -23.84
N LEU A 54 -2.61 -7.78 -22.67
CA LEU A 54 -3.78 -6.93 -22.48
C LEU A 54 -3.37 -5.74 -21.61
N SER A 55 -3.49 -4.53 -22.15
CA SER A 55 -3.24 -3.29 -21.42
C SER A 55 -4.36 -3.06 -20.41
N PHE A 56 -4.31 -3.75 -19.30
CA PHE A 56 -5.22 -3.56 -18.17
C PHE A 56 -4.70 -2.41 -17.32
N GLN A 57 -5.07 -1.19 -17.70
CA GLN A 57 -4.91 -0.04 -16.82
C GLN A 57 -5.97 -0.13 -15.72
N ILE A 58 -5.53 -0.03 -14.47
CA ILE A 58 -6.45 0.12 -13.35
C ILE A 58 -7.25 1.42 -13.51
N PRO A 59 -8.49 1.50 -12.97
CA PRO A 59 -9.33 2.68 -13.08
C PRO A 59 -8.60 3.96 -12.63
N LEU A 60 -8.83 5.06 -13.36
CA LEU A 60 -8.34 6.39 -13.02
C LEU A 60 -9.48 7.20 -12.41
N ILE A 61 -9.39 7.60 -11.16
CA ILE A 61 -10.37 8.40 -10.43
C ILE A 61 -9.92 9.86 -10.37
N ASP A 62 -10.79 10.78 -10.73
CA ASP A 62 -10.59 12.22 -10.59
C ASP A 62 -11.19 12.69 -9.27
N LEU A 63 -10.33 13.06 -8.32
CA LEU A 63 -10.80 13.48 -6.99
C LEU A 63 -11.58 14.80 -7.05
N SER A 64 -11.22 15.71 -7.95
CA SER A 64 -11.91 16.99 -8.08
C SER A 64 -13.37 16.83 -8.52
N LEU A 65 -13.64 15.87 -9.41
CA LEU A 65 -15.01 15.54 -9.82
C LEU A 65 -15.83 14.95 -8.65
N LEU A 66 -15.21 14.13 -7.79
CA LEU A 66 -15.86 13.65 -6.57
C LEU A 66 -16.20 14.81 -5.61
N SER A 67 -15.28 15.78 -5.46
CA SER A 67 -15.50 17.01 -4.68
C SER A 67 -16.64 17.87 -5.20
N GLU A 68 -16.86 17.86 -6.52
CA GLU A 68 -17.98 18.54 -7.17
C GLU A 68 -19.32 17.76 -7.09
N GLY A 69 -19.32 16.57 -6.48
CA GLY A 69 -20.52 15.73 -6.34
C GLY A 69 -20.89 14.97 -7.61
N ASN A 70 -19.91 14.71 -8.50
CA ASN A 70 -20.14 13.97 -9.74
C ASN A 70 -20.53 12.50 -9.44
N LYS A 71 -21.77 12.14 -9.79
CA LYS A 71 -22.33 10.79 -9.54
C LYS A 71 -21.72 9.71 -10.44
N GLU A 72 -21.29 10.05 -11.64
CA GLU A 72 -20.65 9.09 -12.55
C GLU A 72 -19.27 8.72 -12.01
N GLU A 73 -18.52 9.70 -11.51
CA GLU A 73 -17.21 9.45 -10.89
C GLU A 73 -17.35 8.65 -9.58
N LEU A 74 -18.40 8.90 -8.78
CA LEU A 74 -18.71 8.08 -7.60
C LEU A 74 -19.07 6.62 -7.98
N THR A 75 -19.84 6.43 -9.05
CA THR A 75 -20.19 5.08 -9.57
C THR A 75 -18.95 4.35 -10.08
N LYS A 76 -18.02 5.09 -10.70
CA LYS A 76 -16.74 4.57 -11.16
C LYS A 76 -15.83 4.18 -9.99
N LEU A 77 -15.83 4.95 -8.90
CA LEU A 77 -15.15 4.58 -7.65
C LEU A 77 -15.71 3.27 -7.08
N ASP A 78 -17.03 3.14 -6.94
CA ASP A 78 -17.70 1.91 -6.49
C ASP A 78 -17.27 0.70 -7.34
N SER A 79 -17.33 0.85 -8.68
CA SER A 79 -16.90 -0.20 -9.61
C SER A 79 -15.39 -0.49 -9.55
N ALA A 80 -14.55 0.48 -9.21
CA ALA A 80 -13.11 0.28 -9.06
C ALA A 80 -12.81 -0.53 -7.80
N CYS A 81 -13.46 -0.19 -6.68
CA CYS A 81 -13.35 -0.93 -5.42
C CYS A 81 -13.79 -2.39 -5.56
N GLU A 82 -14.89 -2.64 -6.27
CA GLU A 82 -15.43 -3.99 -6.47
C GLU A 82 -14.62 -4.83 -7.45
N LYS A 83 -14.30 -4.29 -8.64
CA LYS A 83 -13.70 -5.09 -9.71
C LYS A 83 -12.18 -5.16 -9.65
N TRP A 84 -11.55 -4.14 -9.07
CA TRP A 84 -10.09 -3.97 -9.12
C TRP A 84 -9.43 -3.91 -7.75
N GLY A 85 -10.10 -3.40 -6.72
CA GLY A 85 -9.50 -3.12 -5.41
C GLY A 85 -8.34 -2.11 -5.46
N PHE A 86 -8.03 -1.56 -6.64
CA PHE A 86 -6.92 -0.67 -6.97
C PHE A 86 -7.41 0.36 -7.99
N PHE A 87 -6.96 1.60 -7.83
CA PHE A 87 -7.19 2.69 -8.78
C PHE A 87 -6.08 3.73 -8.68
N GLN A 88 -5.91 4.56 -9.71
CA GLN A 88 -5.07 5.74 -9.65
C GLN A 88 -5.94 6.96 -9.39
N VAL A 89 -5.45 7.93 -8.63
CA VAL A 89 -6.15 9.19 -8.35
C VAL A 89 -5.37 10.34 -8.96
N VAL A 90 -6.07 11.19 -9.69
CA VAL A 90 -5.57 12.46 -10.25
C VAL A 90 -6.38 13.63 -9.73
N ASN A 91 -5.87 14.85 -9.94
CA ASN A 91 -6.50 16.09 -9.47
C ASN A 91 -6.80 16.05 -7.96
N HIS A 92 -5.95 15.35 -7.20
CA HIS A 92 -6.07 15.15 -5.75
C HIS A 92 -5.68 16.38 -4.91
N GLY A 93 -5.27 17.47 -5.54
CA GLY A 93 -4.88 18.72 -4.86
C GLY A 93 -3.49 18.72 -4.20
N VAL A 94 -2.83 17.56 -4.02
CA VAL A 94 -1.43 17.52 -3.54
C VAL A 94 -0.52 18.27 -4.53
N PRO A 95 0.23 19.30 -4.10
CA PRO A 95 1.12 20.04 -4.99
C PRO A 95 2.23 19.15 -5.56
N SER A 96 2.55 19.34 -6.84
CA SER A 96 3.64 18.60 -7.51
C SER A 96 4.98 18.77 -6.80
N GLU A 97 5.22 19.95 -6.21
CA GLU A 97 6.45 20.28 -5.50
C GLU A 97 6.59 19.47 -4.21
N VAL A 98 5.48 19.12 -3.56
CA VAL A 98 5.47 18.24 -2.37
C VAL A 98 5.83 16.81 -2.76
N LEU A 99 5.23 16.29 -3.84
CA LEU A 99 5.56 14.95 -4.36
C LEU A 99 7.01 14.88 -4.86
N GLN A 100 7.50 15.95 -5.50
CA GLN A 100 8.89 16.02 -5.95
C GLN A 100 9.85 16.12 -4.76
N GLY A 101 9.57 17.00 -3.79
CA GLY A 101 10.37 17.13 -2.58
C GLY A 101 10.44 15.84 -1.76
N LEU A 102 9.35 15.07 -1.71
CA LEU A 102 9.34 13.73 -1.10
C LEU A 102 10.30 12.77 -1.83
N LYS A 103 10.27 12.76 -3.17
CA LYS A 103 11.15 11.93 -3.99
C LYS A 103 12.61 12.32 -3.80
N ASP A 104 12.91 13.62 -3.84
CA ASP A 104 14.27 14.15 -3.68
C ASP A 104 14.81 13.84 -2.29
N ALA A 105 14.05 14.11 -1.23
CA ALA A 105 14.44 13.82 0.16
C ALA A 105 14.67 12.32 0.39
N SER A 106 13.89 11.45 -0.24
CA SER A 106 14.14 10.00 -0.18
C SER A 106 15.36 9.58 -0.96
N ALA A 107 15.57 10.11 -2.16
CA ALA A 107 16.78 9.83 -2.94
C ALA A 107 18.03 10.25 -2.17
N GLU A 108 18.06 11.48 -1.64
CA GLU A 108 19.14 11.98 -0.79
C GLU A 108 19.37 11.08 0.43
N PHE A 109 18.30 10.68 1.12
CA PHE A 109 18.40 9.78 2.27
C PHE A 109 19.04 8.45 1.91
N PHE A 110 18.63 7.81 0.80
CA PHE A 110 19.18 6.52 0.40
C PHE A 110 20.61 6.61 -0.14
N GLU A 111 21.07 7.78 -0.60
CA GLU A 111 22.47 8.05 -0.97
C GLU A 111 23.39 8.27 0.25
N LEU A 112 22.86 8.52 1.44
CA LEU A 112 23.68 8.68 2.64
C LEU A 112 24.53 7.42 2.95
N PRO A 113 25.72 7.58 3.56
CA PRO A 113 26.50 6.47 4.06
C PRO A 113 25.68 5.59 5.00
N SER A 114 25.93 4.28 5.02
CA SER A 114 25.16 3.35 5.84
C SER A 114 25.23 3.66 7.33
N GLY A 115 26.37 4.16 7.82
CA GLY A 115 26.50 4.63 9.20
C GLY A 115 25.51 5.74 9.57
N GLU A 116 25.15 6.63 8.63
CA GLU A 116 24.16 7.68 8.85
C GLU A 116 22.73 7.15 8.73
N LYS A 117 22.46 6.27 7.75
CA LYS A 117 21.14 5.61 7.62
C LYS A 117 20.81 4.72 8.82
N ASN A 118 21.81 4.05 9.39
CA ASN A 118 21.63 3.18 10.56
C ASN A 118 21.35 3.96 11.85
N LYS A 119 21.61 5.28 11.91
CA LYS A 119 21.18 6.10 13.07
C LYS A 119 19.66 6.22 13.17
N VAL A 120 18.96 6.02 12.06
CA VAL A 120 17.49 6.02 11.99
C VAL A 120 16.93 4.64 11.67
N SER A 121 17.74 3.57 11.80
CA SER A 121 17.23 2.21 11.65
C SER A 121 16.19 1.96 12.74
N MET A 122 15.03 1.42 12.35
CA MET A 122 14.04 0.95 13.30
C MET A 122 14.69 0.02 14.33
N SER A 123 14.63 0.39 15.60
CA SER A 123 14.83 -0.57 16.68
C SER A 123 13.81 -1.69 16.51
N PRO A 124 14.09 -2.93 16.98
CA PRO A 124 13.15 -4.04 16.88
C PRO A 124 11.72 -3.75 17.40
N ASN A 125 11.56 -2.70 18.22
CA ASN A 125 10.32 -2.29 18.89
C ASN A 125 9.90 -0.82 18.62
N ASP A 126 10.35 -0.15 17.54
CA ASP A 126 10.08 1.30 17.34
C ASP A 126 9.68 1.67 15.89
N ILE A 127 8.93 2.77 15.72
CA ILE A 127 8.21 3.15 14.49
C ILE A 127 8.54 4.56 13.97
N GLN A 128 9.42 5.34 14.61
CA GLN A 128 9.50 6.78 14.31
C GLN A 128 10.84 7.33 13.81
N GLY A 129 10.72 8.20 12.81
CA GLY A 129 11.67 9.21 12.33
C GLY A 129 10.93 10.19 11.42
N TYR A 130 11.50 11.38 11.16
CA TYR A 130 11.63 12.03 9.82
C TYR A 130 11.52 13.57 9.83
N GLY A 131 12.16 14.20 8.83
CA GLY A 131 12.26 15.65 8.63
C GLY A 131 11.11 16.32 7.85
N HIS A 132 11.25 17.63 7.58
CA HIS A 132 10.16 18.53 7.14
C HIS A 132 9.41 18.12 5.85
N ALA A 133 10.09 17.56 4.85
CA ALA A 133 9.47 17.14 3.58
C ALA A 133 8.47 15.98 3.77
N TYR A 134 8.77 15.04 4.67
CA TYR A 134 7.87 13.94 5.00
C TYR A 134 6.64 14.44 5.77
N VAL A 135 6.80 15.46 6.62
CA VAL A 135 5.68 16.09 7.34
C VAL A 135 4.70 16.76 6.36
N ALA A 136 5.21 17.52 5.38
CA ALA A 136 4.36 18.15 4.37
C ALA A 136 3.58 17.12 3.55
N TYR A 137 4.24 16.06 3.08
CA TYR A 137 3.58 14.99 2.33
C TYR A 137 2.57 14.21 3.18
N LEU A 138 2.86 13.93 4.45
CA LEU A 138 1.93 13.24 5.34
C LEU A 138 0.66 14.05 5.57
N ASN A 139 0.78 15.37 5.77
CA ASN A 139 -0.39 16.25 5.90
C ASN A 139 -1.26 16.26 4.64
N GLU A 140 -0.65 16.36 3.45
CA GLU A 140 -1.40 16.30 2.20
C GLU A 140 -2.02 14.91 1.95
N SER A 141 -1.27 13.85 2.25
CA SER A 141 -1.77 12.47 2.15
C SER A 141 -2.91 12.21 3.12
N LYS A 142 -2.89 12.84 4.31
CA LYS A 142 -3.97 12.78 5.30
C LYS A 142 -5.23 13.42 4.76
N ARG A 143 -5.13 14.62 4.18
CA ARG A 143 -6.29 15.28 3.54
C ARG A 143 -6.90 14.40 2.45
N VAL A 144 -6.07 13.87 1.54
CA VAL A 144 -6.55 12.97 0.47
C VAL A 144 -7.18 11.71 1.05
N ALA A 145 -6.59 11.12 2.09
CA ALA A 145 -7.18 9.98 2.78
C ALA A 145 -8.55 10.31 3.38
N GLU A 146 -8.70 11.44 4.05
CA GLU A 146 -9.95 11.85 4.66
C GLU A 146 -11.07 12.05 3.63
N GLU A 147 -10.75 12.70 2.50
CA GLU A 147 -11.69 12.86 1.39
C GLU A 147 -12.10 11.50 0.79
N LEU A 148 -11.13 10.63 0.51
CA LEU A 148 -11.39 9.30 -0.03
C LEU A 148 -12.22 8.43 0.93
N LEU A 149 -11.95 8.48 2.24
CA LEU A 149 -12.78 7.79 3.25
C LEU A 149 -14.21 8.31 3.24
N GLY A 150 -14.41 9.60 2.97
CA GLY A 150 -15.73 10.18 2.80
C GLY A 150 -16.51 9.55 1.64
N TYR A 151 -15.88 9.49 0.46
CA TYR A 151 -16.49 8.87 -0.71
C TYR A 151 -16.64 7.36 -0.59
N LEU A 152 -15.69 6.69 0.08
CA LEU A 152 -15.77 5.26 0.38
C LEU A 152 -16.94 4.95 1.31
N SER A 153 -17.23 5.82 2.28
CA SER A 153 -18.42 5.68 3.14
C SER A 153 -19.70 5.69 2.29
N LEU A 154 -19.80 6.61 1.32
CA LEU A 154 -20.96 6.71 0.44
C LEU A 154 -21.15 5.45 -0.42
N VAL A 155 -20.10 4.92 -1.05
CA VAL A 155 -20.21 3.71 -1.88
C VAL A 155 -20.46 2.44 -1.05
N LEU A 156 -20.02 2.43 0.22
CA LEU A 156 -20.40 1.42 1.21
C LEU A 156 -21.87 1.53 1.66
N GLY A 157 -22.61 2.56 1.24
CA GLY A 157 -24.00 2.79 1.67
C GLY A 157 -24.11 3.40 3.07
N MET A 158 -23.10 4.13 3.51
CA MET A 158 -23.04 4.83 4.80
C MET A 158 -23.10 6.35 4.59
N ASP A 159 -23.28 7.10 5.67
CA ASP A 159 -23.13 8.56 5.64
C ASP A 159 -21.66 8.94 5.38
N THR A 160 -21.41 10.08 4.73
CA THR A 160 -20.05 10.50 4.32
C THR A 160 -19.04 10.53 5.48
N GLY A 161 -19.47 10.76 6.72
CA GLY A 161 -18.57 10.79 7.88
C GLY A 161 -18.22 9.43 8.49
N SER A 162 -18.91 8.35 8.11
CA SER A 162 -18.93 7.14 8.95
C SER A 162 -17.60 6.39 9.02
N LEU A 163 -16.82 6.29 7.93
CA LEU A 163 -15.49 5.66 8.00
C LEU A 163 -14.51 6.50 8.83
N LEU A 164 -14.62 7.83 8.79
CA LEU A 164 -13.79 8.73 9.59
C LEU A 164 -14.12 8.60 11.09
N GLU A 165 -15.41 8.54 11.42
CA GLU A 165 -15.86 8.28 12.79
C GLU A 165 -15.40 6.91 13.28
N LEU A 166 -15.49 5.87 12.43
CA LEU A 166 -15.02 4.52 12.73
C LEU A 166 -13.53 4.48 13.02
N HIS A 167 -12.72 5.28 12.31
CA HIS A 167 -11.28 5.39 12.60
C HIS A 167 -10.99 6.00 13.98
N LYS A 168 -11.91 6.80 14.55
CA LYS A 168 -11.73 7.69 15.73
C LYS A 168 -10.66 8.78 15.50
N GLN A 169 -9.48 8.36 15.08
CA GLN A 169 -8.36 9.16 14.64
C GLN A 169 -7.74 8.51 13.41
N VAL A 170 -7.48 9.30 12.36
CA VAL A 170 -6.76 8.81 11.18
C VAL A 170 -5.30 8.55 11.56
N VAL A 171 -4.94 7.28 11.71
CA VAL A 171 -3.57 6.83 11.96
C VAL A 171 -2.90 6.52 10.61
N GLN A 172 -1.71 7.09 10.40
CA GLN A 172 -0.94 6.91 9.17
C GLN A 172 0.40 6.23 9.48
N GLY A 173 0.65 5.09 8.82
CA GLY A 173 1.98 4.48 8.75
C GLY A 173 2.65 4.85 7.44
N LEU A 174 3.87 5.41 7.47
CA LEU A 174 4.66 5.65 6.27
C LEU A 174 5.71 4.57 6.08
N ARG A 175 5.74 3.95 4.90
CA ARG A 175 6.80 3.03 4.49
C ARG A 175 7.51 3.54 3.24
N LEU A 176 8.79 3.82 3.41
CA LEU A 176 9.72 4.14 2.34
C LEU A 176 10.32 2.85 1.80
N ASN A 177 10.14 2.59 0.51
CA ASN A 177 10.68 1.40 -0.13
C ASN A 177 11.72 1.80 -1.18
N TYR A 178 12.92 1.25 -1.04
CA TYR A 178 14.00 1.36 -2.02
C TYR A 178 14.33 -0.02 -2.59
N TYR A 179 14.17 -0.16 -3.90
CA TYR A 179 14.45 -1.39 -4.65
C TYR A 179 15.67 -1.16 -5.55
N PRO A 180 16.87 -1.64 -5.18
CA PRO A 180 18.05 -1.49 -6.04
C PRO A 180 17.90 -2.29 -7.34
N PRO A 181 18.66 -1.95 -8.40
CA PRO A 181 18.80 -2.79 -9.57
C PRO A 181 19.23 -4.21 -9.19
N CYS A 182 18.67 -5.22 -9.85
CA CYS A 182 18.97 -6.62 -9.60
C CYS A 182 19.45 -7.31 -10.89
N PRO A 183 20.56 -8.07 -10.87
CA PRO A 183 21.05 -8.79 -12.06
C PRO A 183 20.12 -9.95 -12.48
N MET A 184 19.29 -10.46 -11.56
CA MET A 184 18.37 -11.58 -11.78
C MET A 184 16.93 -11.22 -11.36
N PRO A 185 16.29 -10.22 -12.00
CA PRO A 185 14.95 -9.74 -11.59
C PRO A 185 13.84 -10.76 -11.84
N ASP A 186 14.12 -11.80 -12.64
CA ASP A 186 13.22 -12.92 -12.89
C ASP A 186 13.31 -14.01 -11.83
N LYS A 187 14.19 -13.86 -10.84
CA LYS A 187 14.38 -14.82 -9.75
C LYS A 187 14.10 -14.23 -8.37
N VAL A 188 13.85 -12.93 -8.28
CA VAL A 188 13.64 -12.23 -7.00
C VAL A 188 12.39 -11.34 -7.07
N LEU A 189 11.89 -10.97 -5.90
CA LEU A 189 10.87 -9.95 -5.75
C LEU A 189 11.40 -8.83 -4.85
N GLY A 190 11.04 -7.59 -5.18
CA GLY A 190 11.30 -6.44 -4.31
C GLY A 190 10.41 -6.49 -3.06
N LEU A 191 9.15 -6.86 -3.24
CA LEU A 191 8.18 -7.11 -2.18
C LEU A 191 7.34 -8.34 -2.54
N SER A 192 7.23 -9.30 -1.62
CA SER A 192 6.47 -10.54 -1.82
C SER A 192 4.97 -10.24 -2.05
N PRO A 193 4.22 -11.19 -2.66
CA PRO A 193 2.76 -11.11 -2.71
C PRO A 193 2.14 -10.97 -1.32
N HIS A 194 1.24 -10.00 -1.16
CA HIS A 194 0.49 -9.72 0.07
C HIS A 194 -0.75 -8.87 -0.24
N SER A 195 -1.72 -8.86 0.66
CA SER A 195 -2.74 -7.80 0.74
C SER A 195 -2.40 -6.86 1.91
N ASP A 196 -3.01 -5.68 1.92
CA ASP A 196 -2.80 -4.71 3.00
C ASP A 196 -3.87 -4.85 4.06
N THR A 197 -3.46 -4.91 5.33
CA THR A 197 -4.39 -4.94 6.48
C THR A 197 -5.03 -3.58 6.79
N SER A 198 -4.75 -2.56 5.98
CA SER A 198 -5.22 -1.20 6.17
C SER A 198 -6.69 -1.02 5.79
N THR A 199 -7.23 0.18 5.98
CA THR A 199 -8.50 0.60 5.34
C THR A 199 -8.26 0.93 3.89
N ILE A 200 -7.31 1.82 3.64
CA ILE A 200 -6.76 2.09 2.32
C ILE A 200 -5.26 2.30 2.43
N THR A 201 -4.56 2.10 1.31
CA THR A 201 -3.16 2.49 1.16
C THR A 201 -3.05 3.50 0.04
N ILE A 202 -2.30 4.59 0.26
CA ILE A 202 -1.99 5.62 -0.73
C ILE A 202 -0.50 5.50 -1.07
N LEU A 203 -0.21 5.21 -2.33
CA LEU A 203 1.14 4.98 -2.83
C LEU A 203 1.53 6.08 -3.81
N ALA A 204 2.51 6.89 -3.41
CA ALA A 204 3.29 7.69 -4.35
C ALA A 204 4.45 6.83 -4.89
N GLN A 205 4.62 6.80 -6.20
CA GLN A 205 5.69 6.04 -6.85
C GLN A 205 6.44 6.89 -7.88
N ASP A 206 7.65 6.45 -8.22
CA ASP A 206 8.40 7.02 -9.34
C ASP A 206 7.60 6.87 -10.64
N GLY A 207 7.40 7.98 -11.36
CA GLY A 207 6.69 8.01 -12.63
C GLY A 207 7.44 7.32 -13.77
N ASN A 208 8.74 7.04 -13.60
CA ASN A 208 9.62 6.55 -14.66
C ASN A 208 10.08 5.10 -14.49
N VAL A 209 9.67 4.44 -13.39
CA VAL A 209 10.10 3.07 -13.07
C VAL A 209 8.90 2.23 -12.59
N ALA A 210 8.32 1.48 -13.51
CA ALA A 210 7.31 0.48 -13.19
C ALA A 210 7.87 -0.61 -12.25
N GLY A 211 7.01 -1.20 -11.43
CA GLY A 211 7.40 -2.26 -10.50
C GLY A 211 6.27 -2.81 -9.65
N LEU A 212 5.18 -2.06 -9.46
CA LEU A 212 3.98 -2.59 -8.82
C LEU A 212 3.26 -3.55 -9.77
N GLN A 213 2.88 -4.70 -9.26
CA GLN A 213 1.98 -5.65 -9.93
C GLN A 213 0.84 -6.03 -9.00
N ILE A 214 -0.36 -6.13 -9.53
CA ILE A 214 -1.56 -6.55 -8.80
C ILE A 214 -2.07 -7.88 -9.34
N ARG A 215 -2.67 -8.69 -8.48
CA ARG A 215 -3.35 -9.92 -8.86
C ARG A 215 -4.72 -9.54 -9.41
N HIS A 216 -4.96 -9.79 -10.68
CA HIS A 216 -6.28 -9.59 -11.29
C HIS A 216 -6.63 -10.79 -12.15
N GLN A 217 -7.80 -11.37 -11.89
CA GLN A 217 -8.21 -12.66 -12.47
C GLN A 217 -7.14 -13.74 -12.18
N GLU A 218 -6.64 -14.43 -13.20
CA GLU A 218 -5.67 -15.51 -13.05
C GLU A 218 -4.20 -15.01 -13.12
N GLY A 219 -3.98 -13.72 -13.41
CA GLY A 219 -2.68 -13.15 -13.76
C GLY A 219 -2.15 -12.07 -12.82
N TRP A 220 -0.87 -11.72 -13.02
CA TRP A 220 -0.25 -10.51 -12.47
C TRP A 220 -0.29 -9.40 -13.52
N VAL A 221 -0.92 -8.27 -13.18
CA VAL A 221 -1.05 -7.10 -14.05
C VAL A 221 -0.11 -5.99 -13.58
N PRO A 222 0.73 -5.41 -14.44
CA PRO A 222 1.55 -4.25 -14.07
C PRO A 222 0.69 -3.00 -13.90
N VAL A 223 1.02 -2.19 -12.88
CA VAL A 223 0.44 -0.86 -12.72
C VAL A 223 1.41 0.16 -13.28
N GLU A 224 1.10 0.67 -14.46
CA GLU A 224 1.90 1.72 -15.11
C GLU A 224 1.75 3.05 -14.36
N PRO A 225 2.85 3.67 -13.91
CA PRO A 225 2.79 4.95 -13.22
C PRO A 225 2.25 6.07 -14.11
N ILE A 226 1.28 6.83 -13.60
CA ILE A 226 0.88 8.11 -14.22
C ILE A 226 1.62 9.24 -13.50
N PRO A 227 2.27 10.18 -14.21
CA PRO A 227 2.92 11.32 -13.60
C PRO A 227 1.96 12.10 -12.69
N ASN A 228 2.41 12.38 -11.47
CA ASN A 228 1.64 13.08 -10.43
C ASN A 228 0.33 12.40 -10.02
N ALA A 229 0.10 11.12 -10.35
CA ALA A 229 -1.01 10.37 -9.78
C ALA A 229 -0.57 9.61 -8.52
N LEU A 230 -1.54 9.36 -7.64
CA LEU A 230 -1.39 8.46 -6.51
C LEU A 230 -2.05 7.12 -6.85
N VAL A 231 -1.42 6.00 -6.55
CA VAL A 231 -2.12 4.70 -6.57
C VAL A 231 -2.82 4.53 -5.23
N VAL A 232 -4.07 4.11 -5.23
CA VAL A 232 -4.84 3.79 -4.04
C VAL A 232 -5.33 2.35 -4.13
N ASN A 233 -5.22 1.61 -3.02
CA ASN A 233 -5.84 0.31 -2.90
C ASN A 233 -6.69 0.17 -1.65
N ILE A 234 -7.70 -0.65 -1.80
CA ILE A 234 -8.57 -1.12 -0.73
C ILE A 234 -7.79 -2.14 0.10
N GLY A 235 -7.85 -2.01 1.42
CA GLY A 235 -7.28 -2.98 2.35
C GLY A 235 -8.33 -3.86 3.00
N ASP A 236 -7.87 -4.79 3.83
CA ASP A 236 -8.68 -5.85 4.44
C ASP A 236 -9.83 -5.30 5.29
N VAL A 237 -9.70 -4.11 5.90
CA VAL A 237 -10.76 -3.50 6.71
C VAL A 237 -12.01 -3.23 5.87
N ILE A 238 -11.86 -2.65 4.68
CA ILE A 238 -12.99 -2.37 3.79
C ILE A 238 -13.54 -3.65 3.17
N GLU A 239 -12.68 -4.64 2.89
CA GLU A 239 -13.13 -5.97 2.48
C GLU A 239 -14.05 -6.61 3.54
N ILE A 240 -13.67 -6.55 4.83
CA ILE A 240 -14.49 -7.05 5.94
C ILE A 240 -15.80 -6.26 6.07
N LEU A 241 -15.72 -4.92 6.13
CA LEU A 241 -16.91 -4.05 6.27
C LEU A 241 -17.92 -4.29 5.14
N SER A 242 -17.44 -4.50 3.91
CA SER A 242 -18.28 -4.76 2.74
C SER A 242 -18.73 -6.21 2.61
N ASN A 243 -18.47 -7.06 3.61
CA ASN A 243 -18.71 -8.50 3.60
C ASN A 243 -18.14 -9.18 2.34
N GLY A 244 -17.02 -8.68 1.82
CA GLY A 244 -16.35 -9.20 0.63
C GLY A 244 -16.87 -8.66 -0.70
N LYS A 245 -17.75 -7.65 -0.74
CA LYS A 245 -18.11 -6.96 -2.00
C LYS A 245 -16.87 -6.28 -2.60
N TYR A 246 -16.15 -5.51 -1.80
CA TYR A 246 -14.88 -4.91 -2.21
C TYR A 246 -13.71 -5.81 -1.86
N LYS A 247 -12.68 -5.81 -2.72
CA LYS A 247 -11.57 -6.76 -2.62
C LYS A 247 -10.27 -6.07 -2.23
N SER A 248 -9.65 -6.57 -1.17
CA SER A 248 -8.27 -6.32 -0.80
C SER A 248 -7.37 -7.20 -1.67
N ILE A 249 -6.77 -6.59 -2.68
CA ILE A 249 -6.11 -7.35 -3.75
C ILE A 249 -4.66 -7.66 -3.40
N GLU A 250 -4.29 -8.93 -3.60
CA GLU A 250 -2.92 -9.39 -3.51
C GLU A 250 -2.04 -8.63 -4.53
N HIS A 251 -0.96 -8.03 -4.06
CA HIS A 251 -0.06 -7.22 -4.87
C HIS A 251 1.40 -7.47 -4.48
N ARG A 252 2.32 -7.14 -5.38
CA ARG A 252 3.76 -7.35 -5.20
C ARG A 252 4.58 -6.25 -5.88
N ALA A 253 5.85 -6.14 -5.50
CA ALA A 253 6.81 -5.29 -6.21
C ALA A 253 7.88 -6.15 -6.89
N VAL A 254 8.06 -5.97 -8.20
CA VAL A 254 9.14 -6.59 -8.98
C VAL A 254 10.35 -5.65 -9.06
N THR A 255 11.53 -6.24 -9.27
CA THR A 255 12.77 -5.50 -9.51
C THR A 255 13.08 -5.44 -11.00
N ASN A 256 14.08 -4.64 -11.39
CA ASN A 256 14.57 -4.56 -12.76
C ASN A 256 16.11 -4.52 -12.77
N LYS A 257 16.73 -4.68 -13.96
CA LYS A 257 18.21 -4.74 -14.09
C LYS A 257 18.90 -3.39 -14.05
N THR A 258 18.18 -2.30 -14.29
CA THR A 258 18.78 -1.05 -14.78
C THR A 258 18.63 0.15 -13.87
N LYS A 259 17.52 0.26 -13.14
CA LYS A 259 17.14 1.44 -12.38
C LYS A 259 16.67 1.06 -10.98
N ALA A 260 17.12 1.80 -9.98
CA ALA A 260 16.50 1.73 -8.67
C ALA A 260 15.04 2.22 -8.76
N ARG A 261 14.17 1.69 -7.91
CA ARG A 261 12.79 2.16 -7.76
C ARG A 261 12.58 2.64 -6.34
N LEU A 262 11.96 3.80 -6.19
CA LEU A 262 11.46 4.33 -4.92
C LEU A 262 9.93 4.34 -4.91
N SER A 263 9.35 4.04 -3.76
CA SER A 263 7.93 4.28 -3.52
C SER A 263 7.61 4.52 -2.05
N HIS A 264 6.57 5.31 -1.82
CA HIS A 264 6.14 5.84 -0.53
C HIS A 264 4.71 5.41 -0.27
N ALA A 265 4.54 4.39 0.57
CA ALA A 265 3.23 3.88 0.93
C ALA A 265 2.77 4.51 2.25
N VAL A 266 1.60 5.15 2.23
CA VAL A 266 0.90 5.64 3.41
C VAL A 266 -0.26 4.69 3.68
N PHE A 267 -0.16 3.93 4.77
CA PHE A 267 -1.22 3.05 5.23
C PHE A 267 -2.16 3.83 6.13
N VAL A 268 -3.45 3.85 5.79
CA VAL A 268 -4.49 4.48 6.59
C VAL A 268 -5.21 3.38 7.35
N VAL A 269 -5.04 3.35 8.66
CA VAL A 269 -5.57 2.28 9.53
C VAL A 269 -6.53 2.87 10.56
N PRO A 270 -7.55 2.11 11.00
CA PRO A 270 -8.32 2.44 12.19
C PRO A 270 -7.42 2.44 13.43
N HIS A 271 -7.84 3.14 14.48
CA HIS A 271 -7.19 3.04 15.79
C HIS A 271 -7.28 1.60 16.36
N ASP A 272 -6.27 1.16 17.10
CA ASP A 272 -6.08 -0.21 17.68
C ASP A 272 -7.21 -0.69 18.63
N GLU A 273 -8.25 0.12 18.85
CA GLU A 273 -9.40 -0.23 19.71
C GLU A 273 -10.70 -0.33 18.91
N VAL A 274 -10.61 -0.32 17.59
CA VAL A 274 -11.76 -0.37 16.70
C VAL A 274 -12.03 -1.83 16.35
N GLU A 275 -13.26 -2.27 16.61
CA GLU A 275 -13.75 -3.56 16.13
C GLU A 275 -14.26 -3.38 14.69
N ILE A 276 -13.84 -4.28 13.80
CA ILE A 276 -14.26 -4.33 12.41
C ILE A 276 -15.12 -5.57 12.20
N GLU A 277 -16.34 -5.37 11.68
CA GLU A 277 -17.26 -6.45 11.32
C GLU A 277 -18.07 -6.08 10.07
N PRO A 278 -18.64 -7.06 9.35
CA PRO A 278 -19.46 -6.77 8.17
C PRO A 278 -20.66 -5.86 8.49
N LEU A 279 -20.89 -4.85 7.65
CA LEU A 279 -22.05 -3.96 7.80
C LEU A 279 -23.35 -4.74 7.55
N GLY A 280 -24.36 -4.48 8.37
CA GLY A 280 -25.60 -5.27 8.40
C GLY A 280 -26.30 -5.40 7.04
N HIS A 281 -26.36 -4.31 6.27
CA HIS A 281 -27.00 -4.32 4.94
C HIS A 281 -26.25 -5.17 3.90
N PHE A 282 -24.94 -5.42 4.07
CA PHE A 282 -24.17 -6.36 3.24
C PHE A 282 -24.31 -7.82 3.70
N ILE A 283 -24.83 -8.09 4.89
CA ILE A 283 -25.20 -9.44 5.33
C ILE A 283 -26.59 -9.79 4.78
N GLU A 284 -27.54 -8.87 4.96
CA GLU A 284 -28.95 -9.05 4.58
C GLU A 284 -29.13 -9.22 3.06
N SER A 285 -28.38 -8.47 2.25
CA SER A 285 -28.46 -8.52 0.78
C SER A 285 -28.09 -9.88 0.18
N HIS A 286 -27.30 -10.69 0.88
CA HIS A 286 -26.85 -12.00 0.41
C HIS A 286 -27.66 -13.17 0.98
N GLY A 287 -28.60 -12.93 1.90
CA GLY A 287 -29.41 -13.99 2.53
C GLY A 287 -28.57 -15.06 3.26
N SER A 288 -27.33 -14.72 3.60
CA SER A 288 -26.29 -15.65 4.06
C SER A 288 -25.70 -15.20 5.39
N LEU A 289 -25.09 -16.15 6.10
CA LEU A 289 -24.26 -15.85 7.27
C LEU A 289 -23.10 -14.91 6.87
N PRO A 290 -22.58 -14.09 7.80
CA PRO A 290 -21.44 -13.22 7.52
C PRO A 290 -20.22 -14.05 7.09
N ILE A 291 -19.52 -13.61 6.04
CA ILE A 291 -18.32 -14.29 5.53
C ILE A 291 -17.15 -14.08 6.50
N TYR A 292 -17.05 -12.87 7.06
CA TYR A 292 -16.00 -12.48 7.99
C TYR A 292 -16.53 -12.46 9.43
N LYS A 293 -15.67 -12.80 10.37
CA LYS A 293 -15.92 -12.61 11.80
C LYS A 293 -15.55 -11.19 12.19
N LYS A 294 -16.11 -10.71 13.30
CA LYS A 294 -15.62 -9.53 14.00
C LYS A 294 -14.14 -9.71 14.37
N VAL A 295 -13.34 -8.68 14.10
CA VAL A 295 -11.90 -8.63 14.43
C VAL A 295 -11.57 -7.32 15.14
N ASN A 296 -10.59 -7.38 16.04
CA ASN A 296 -10.01 -6.18 16.67
C ASN A 296 -8.76 -5.79 15.88
N MET A 297 -8.60 -4.49 15.63
CA MET A 297 -7.40 -3.93 15.00
C MET A 297 -6.19 -3.96 15.94
#